data_AF-A0AAI9DFM7-F1
#
_entry.id   AF-A0AAI9DFM7-F1
#
_cell.length_a   1.000
_cell.length_b   1.000
_cell.length_c   1.000
_cell.angle_alpha   90.00
_cell.angle_beta   90.00
_cell.angle_gamma   90.00
#
_symmetry.space_group_name_H-M   'P 1'
#
loop_
_entity.id
_entity.type
_entity.pdbx_description
1 polymer ?
#
loop_
_entity_poly.entity_id
_entity_poly.type
_entity_poly.pdbx_seq_one_letter_code
_entity_poly.pdbx_strand_id
1 'polypeptide(L)'
;MSLQKKTCEYDCDNTSIETHNDICEQANLIIQNVDISLAKNKSQRRLLEHDALLIHLMETVFPELINDHDILFKVQSWMSHLHRPSWFERSELKKENNHE
;
A
#
# COMPACT_ATOMS: atom_id res chain seq x y z
N MET A 1 16.26 17.02 -40.25
CA MET A 1 16.15 16.09 -39.11
C MET A 1 14.83 16.37 -38.41
N SER A 2 13.79 15.59 -38.69
CA SER A 2 12.49 15.70 -38.03
C SER A 2 12.44 14.74 -36.84
N LEU A 3 12.30 15.29 -35.63
CA LEU A 3 12.00 14.50 -34.44
C LEU A 3 10.57 13.97 -34.56
N GLN A 4 10.43 12.68 -34.87
CA GLN A 4 9.17 11.96 -34.66
C GLN A 4 8.93 11.91 -33.15
N LYS A 5 7.91 12.65 -32.68
CA LYS A 5 7.30 12.42 -31.38
C LYS A 5 6.76 10.98 -31.38
N LYS A 6 7.43 10.07 -30.67
CA LYS A 6 6.82 8.80 -30.25
C LYS A 6 5.70 9.15 -29.29
N THR A 7 4.46 9.22 -29.78
CA THR A 7 3.28 9.06 -28.95
C THR A 7 3.32 7.63 -28.41
N CYS A 8 3.50 7.47 -27.10
CA CYS A 8 3.15 6.23 -26.44
C CYS A 8 1.63 6.12 -26.52
N GLU A 9 1.14 5.46 -27.56
CA GLU A 9 -0.22 4.92 -27.57
C GLU A 9 -0.22 3.83 -26.52
N TYR A 10 -0.78 4.16 -25.35
CA TYR A 10 -1.06 3.17 -24.32
C TYR A 10 -2.28 2.41 -24.82
N ASP A 11 -2.05 1.27 -25.48
CA ASP A 11 -3.09 0.31 -25.81
C ASP A 11 -3.68 -0.18 -24.48
N CYS A 12 -4.78 0.44 -24.08
CA CYS A 12 -5.57 0.02 -22.93
C CYS A 12 -6.36 -1.22 -23.36
N ASP A 13 -5.67 -2.35 -23.45
CA ASP A 13 -6.30 -3.64 -23.69
C ASP A 13 -7.34 -3.91 -22.59
N ASN A 14 -8.51 -4.47 -22.96
CA ASN A 14 -9.57 -4.79 -21.99
C ASN A 14 -9.08 -5.68 -20.83
N THR A 15 -8.06 -6.50 -21.07
CA THR A 15 -7.33 -7.29 -20.07
C THR A 15 -6.67 -6.43 -18.98
N SER A 16 -6.20 -5.23 -19.32
CA SER A 16 -5.62 -4.25 -18.38
C SER A 16 -6.69 -3.69 -17.43
N ILE A 17 -7.90 -3.46 -17.95
CA ILE A 17 -9.05 -2.98 -17.15
C ILE A 17 -9.57 -4.09 -16.22
N GLU A 18 -9.67 -5.32 -16.71
CA GLU A 18 -10.05 -6.49 -15.90
C GLU A 18 -9.05 -6.73 -14.76
N THR A 19 -7.75 -6.74 -15.08
CA THR A 19 -6.68 -6.88 -14.07
C THR A 19 -6.69 -5.74 -13.06
N HIS A 20 -6.99 -4.51 -13.49
CA HIS A 20 -7.12 -3.36 -12.59
C HIS A 20 -8.29 -3.53 -11.61
N ASN A 21 -9.45 -3.98 -12.08
CA ASN A 21 -10.63 -4.19 -11.24
C ASN A 21 -10.36 -5.27 -10.17
N ASP A 22 -9.69 -6.36 -10.55
CA ASP A 22 -9.34 -7.44 -9.61
C ASP A 22 -8.40 -6.93 -8.48
N ILE A 23 -7.41 -6.10 -8.83
CA ILE A 23 -6.49 -5.48 -7.86
C ILE A 23 -7.28 -4.56 -6.92
N CYS A 24 -8.19 -3.74 -7.47
CA CYS A 24 -9.01 -2.84 -6.66
C CYS A 24 -9.96 -3.59 -5.73
N GLU A 25 -10.54 -4.71 -6.17
CA GLU A 25 -11.40 -5.55 -5.34
C GLU A 25 -10.62 -6.20 -4.19
N GLN A 26 -9.44 -6.76 -4.47
CA GLN A 26 -8.56 -7.33 -3.45
C GLN A 26 -8.14 -6.28 -2.41
N ALA A 27 -7.76 -5.08 -2.85
CA ALA A 27 -7.45 -3.98 -1.95
C ALA A 27 -8.64 -3.60 -1.06
N ASN A 28 -9.85 -3.53 -1.64
CA ASN A 28 -11.07 -3.24 -0.89
C ASN A 28 -11.39 -4.31 0.15
N LEU A 29 -11.20 -5.59 -0.16
CA LEU A 29 -11.41 -6.68 0.79
C LEU A 29 -10.44 -6.59 1.98
N ILE A 30 -9.16 -6.29 1.72
CA ILE A 30 -8.16 -6.09 2.79
C ILE A 30 -8.59 -4.92 3.68
N ILE A 31 -8.97 -3.79 3.10
CA ILE A 31 -9.47 -2.60 3.81
C ILE A 31 -10.69 -2.93 4.68
N GLN A 32 -11.67 -3.67 4.15
CA GLN A 32 -12.91 -4.00 4.86
C GLN A 32 -12.68 -4.91 6.07
N ASN A 33 -11.62 -5.73 6.03
CA ASN A 33 -11.26 -6.65 7.10
C ASN A 33 -10.41 -6.01 8.21
N VAL A 34 -10.03 -4.73 8.05
CA VAL A 34 -9.28 -4.01 9.10
C VAL A 34 -10.18 -3.74 10.29
N ASP A 35 -9.70 -4.09 11.49
CA ASP A 35 -10.35 -3.69 12.73
C ASP A 35 -10.20 -2.17 12.93
N ILE A 36 -11.26 -1.44 12.61
CA ILE A 36 -11.34 0.02 12.74
C ILE A 36 -11.79 0.48 14.13
N SER A 37 -12.05 -0.44 15.08
CA SER A 37 -12.52 -0.08 16.43
C SER A 37 -11.52 0.81 17.19
N LEU A 38 -10.25 0.75 16.80
CA LEU A 38 -9.15 1.55 17.36
C LEU A 38 -9.06 2.97 16.76
N ALA A 39 -9.79 3.27 15.69
CA ALA A 39 -9.77 4.58 15.06
C ALA A 39 -10.79 5.54 15.68
N LYS A 40 -10.33 6.65 16.24
CA LYS A 40 -11.20 7.71 16.80
C LYS A 40 -11.79 8.62 15.72
N ASN A 41 -11.19 8.67 14.53
CA ASN A 41 -11.63 9.52 13.42
C ASN A 41 -11.26 8.94 12.05
N LYS A 42 -11.77 9.57 10.99
CA LYS A 42 -11.56 9.15 9.59
C LYS A 42 -10.09 9.14 9.17
N SER A 43 -9.26 10.03 9.72
CA SER A 43 -7.83 10.08 9.41
C SER A 43 -7.11 8.85 9.97
N GLN A 44 -7.36 8.54 11.24
CA GLN A 44 -6.80 7.35 11.91
C GLN A 44 -7.29 6.07 11.26
N ARG A 45 -8.56 6.01 10.85
CA ARG A 45 -9.10 4.89 10.09
C ARG A 45 -8.32 4.67 8.79
N ARG A 46 -8.11 5.72 8.00
CA ARG A 46 -7.34 5.64 6.74
C ARG A 46 -5.90 5.19 6.95
N LEU A 47 -5.28 5.60 8.07
CA LEU A 47 -3.94 5.12 8.43
C LEU A 47 -3.96 3.61 8.68
N LEU A 48 -4.90 3.09 9.48
CA LEU A 48 -5.03 1.65 9.73
C LEU A 48 -5.30 0.86 8.44
N GLU A 49 -6.18 1.36 7.58
CA GLU A 49 -6.51 0.76 6.28
C GLU A 49 -5.27 0.71 5.36
N HIS A 50 -4.50 1.79 5.32
CA HIS A 50 -3.25 1.87 4.56
C HIS A 50 -2.19 0.90 5.09
N ASP A 51 -2.09 0.74 6.40
CA ASP A 51 -1.11 -0.19 6.99
C ASP A 51 -1.42 -1.64 6.67
N ALA A 52 -2.70 -2.02 6.73
CA ALA A 52 -3.13 -3.37 6.39
C ALA A 52 -2.77 -3.71 4.93
N LEU A 53 -2.98 -2.75 4.01
CA LEU A 53 -2.55 -2.90 2.62
C LEU A 53 -1.04 -3.06 2.49
N LEU A 54 -0.25 -2.24 3.18
CA LEU A 54 1.20 -2.34 3.13
C LEU A 54 1.73 -3.67 3.67
N ILE A 55 1.16 -4.15 4.78
CA ILE A 55 1.50 -5.44 5.36
C ILE A 55 1.17 -6.56 4.36
N HIS A 56 -0.02 -6.53 3.76
CA HIS A 56 -0.40 -7.52 2.75
C HIS A 56 0.56 -7.53 1.55
N LEU A 57 0.95 -6.35 1.06
CA LEU A 57 1.93 -6.25 -0.02
C LEU A 57 3.27 -6.88 0.36
N MET A 58 3.77 -6.60 1.57
CA MET A 58 5.05 -7.11 2.03
C MET A 58 5.05 -8.60 2.32
N GLU A 59 3.98 -9.12 2.93
CA GLU A 59 3.93 -10.49 3.45
C GLU A 59 3.32 -11.49 2.48
N THR A 60 2.48 -11.04 1.53
CA THR A 60 1.77 -11.92 0.60
C THR A 60 2.20 -11.65 -0.85
N VAL A 61 2.05 -10.42 -1.33
CA VAL A 61 2.20 -10.12 -2.77
C VAL A 61 3.66 -10.16 -3.23
N PHE A 62 4.58 -9.47 -2.56
CA PHE A 62 5.97 -9.44 -3.01
C PHE A 62 6.67 -10.80 -2.97
N PRO A 63 6.47 -11.66 -1.95
CA PRO A 63 7.02 -13.01 -1.97
C PRO A 63 6.55 -13.87 -3.16
N GLU A 64 5.32 -13.65 -3.65
CA GLU A 64 4.79 -14.34 -4.83
C GLU A 64 5.34 -13.79 -6.15
N LEU A 65 5.64 -12.48 -6.21
CA LEU A 65 6.10 -11.81 -7.43
C LEU A 65 7.63 -11.80 -7.59
N ILE A 66 8.38 -11.82 -6.48
CA ILE A 66 9.84 -11.64 -6.46
C ILE A 66 10.50 -12.91 -5.94
N ASN A 67 10.94 -13.75 -6.88
CA ASN A 67 11.63 -15.01 -6.56
C ASN A 67 13.06 -14.81 -6.05
N ASP A 68 13.70 -13.68 -6.36
CA ASP A 68 15.04 -13.37 -5.88
C ASP A 68 14.98 -12.84 -4.44
N HIS A 69 15.55 -13.60 -3.52
CA HIS A 69 15.51 -13.28 -2.09
C HIS A 69 16.26 -12.00 -1.72
N ASP A 70 17.34 -11.66 -2.41
CA ASP A 70 18.10 -10.43 -2.13
C ASP A 70 17.34 -9.19 -2.60
N ILE A 71 16.65 -9.30 -3.74
CA ILE A 71 15.78 -8.24 -4.26
C ILE A 71 14.54 -8.11 -3.38
N LEU A 72 13.89 -9.22 -3.03
CA LEU A 72 12.73 -9.25 -2.14
C LEU A 72 13.05 -8.56 -0.81
N PHE A 73 14.18 -8.90 -0.19
CA PHE A 73 14.64 -8.30 1.05
C PHE A 73 14.82 -6.78 0.93
N LYS A 74 15.41 -6.29 -0.17
CA LYS A 74 15.57 -4.84 -0.40
C LYS A 74 14.24 -4.14 -0.57
N VAL A 75 13.32 -4.71 -1.34
CA VAL A 75 11.98 -4.15 -1.59
C VAL A 75 11.18 -4.08 -0.29
N GLN A 76 11.14 -5.16 0.48
CA GLN A 76 10.48 -5.19 1.79
C GLN A 76 11.13 -4.19 2.76
N SER A 77 12.46 -4.06 2.75
CA SER A 77 13.18 -3.07 3.56
C SER A 77 12.81 -1.63 3.18
N TRP A 78 12.67 -1.33 1.89
CA TRP A 78 12.23 -0.01 1.44
C TRP A 78 10.78 0.28 1.85
N MET A 79 9.87 -0.68 1.70
CA MET A 79 8.48 -0.49 2.13
C MET A 79 8.36 -0.31 3.65
N SER A 80 9.14 -1.04 4.45
CA SER A 80 9.21 -0.81 5.89
C SER A 80 9.69 0.60 6.26
N HIS A 81 10.66 1.14 5.52
CA HIS A 81 11.10 2.54 5.72
C HIS A 81 10.04 3.57 5.32
N LEU A 82 9.23 3.31 4.27
CA LEU A 82 8.10 4.16 3.92
C LEU A 82 6.97 4.12 4.96
N HIS A 83 6.86 3.02 5.70
CA HIS A 83 5.88 2.85 6.77
C HIS A 83 6.28 3.57 8.08
N ARG A 84 7.59 3.82 8.30
CA ARG A 84 8.12 4.45 9.53
C ARG A 84 7.55 5.83 9.84
N PRO A 85 7.44 6.78 8.90
CA PRO A 85 6.84 8.09 9.17
C PRO A 85 5.40 7.97 9.68
N SER A 86 4.59 7.12 9.05
CA SER A 86 3.21 6.87 9.48
C SER A 86 3.15 6.19 10.86
N TRP A 87 4.09 5.30 11.19
CA TRP A 87 4.25 4.72 12.53
C TRP A 87 4.64 5.77 13.58
N PHE A 88 5.52 6.69 13.23
CA PHE A 88 5.97 7.76 14.12
C PHE A 88 4.82 8.71 14.47
N GLU A 89 4.04 9.15 13.46
CA GLU A 89 2.82 9.95 13.67
C GLU A 89 1.82 9.25 14.60
N ARG A 90 1.73 7.91 14.55
CA ARG A 90 0.91 7.11 15.47
C ARG A 90 1.46 7.00 16.89
N SER A 91 2.79 7.04 17.06
CA SER A 91 3.41 6.95 18.39
C SER A 91 3.20 8.22 19.23
N GLU A 92 3.09 9.38 18.58
CA GLU A 92 2.76 10.63 19.24
C GLU A 92 1.29 10.69 19.69
N LEU A 93 0.37 9.98 18.99
CA LEU A 93 -1.03 9.83 19.44
C LEU A 93 -1.19 9.09 20.77
N LYS A 94 -0.23 8.23 21.15
CA LYS A 94 -0.27 7.54 22.45
C LYS A 94 0.08 8.47 23.62
N LYS A 95 0.78 9.58 23.39
CA LYS A 95 1.17 10.51 24.45
C LYS A 95 0.04 11.46 24.86
N GLU A 96 -0.87 11.78 23.95
CA GLU A 96 -2.00 12.70 24.23
C GLU A 96 -3.06 12.09 25.18
N ASN A 97 -3.07 10.77 25.37
CA ASN A 97 -4.01 10.10 26.28
C ASN A 97 -3.53 10.03 27.75
N ASN A 98 -2.34 10.56 28.09
CA ASN A 98 -1.79 10.52 29.46
C ASN A 98 -1.85 11.88 30.19
N HIS A 99 -2.68 12.82 29.71
CA HIS A 99 -3.00 14.04 30.43
C HIS A 99 -4.50 14.08 30.77
N GLU A 100 -4.90 13.21 31.69
CA GLU A 100 -6.04 13.44 32.60
C GLU A 100 -5.55 13.29 34.04
#